data_AF-A0AB34PKX8-F1
#
_entry.id   AF-A0AB34PKX8-F1
#
_cell.length_a   1.000
_cell.length_b   1.000
_cell.length_c   1.000
_cell.angle_alpha   90.00
_cell.angle_beta   90.00
_cell.angle_gamma   90.00
#
_symmetry.space_group_name_H-M   'P 1'
#
loop_
_entity.id
_entity.type
_entity.pdbx_description
1 polymer ?
#
loop_
_entity_poly.entity_id
_entity_poly.type
_entity_poly.pdbx_seq_one_letter_code
_entity_poly.pdbx_strand_id
1 'polypeptide(L)'
;EMRIHELPASFKRLNNLRQLSLMGNQLNKINPVKLPVSSLEVLNVRQCNLRLISPFLVSMLEENNQNANLRVEATVNLNVNINDVRRVLKAIKGLSLELNRLNDSILKISNHSYRLGAVYRDFDPYFEKSKSSENEEVVSDYDSDDLYSGSVFYSDEEDNAYNNKRRKE
;
A
#
# COMPACT_ATOMS: atom_id res chain seq x y z
N GLU A 1 -23.03 12.03 1.24
CA GLU A 1 -22.14 10.99 1.79
C GLU A 1 -20.90 11.66 2.36
N MET A 2 -20.51 11.38 3.60
CA MET A 2 -19.31 11.98 4.21
C MET A 2 -18.08 11.17 3.79
N ARG A 3 -17.28 11.73 2.89
CA ARG A 3 -15.98 11.17 2.47
C ARG A 3 -14.86 11.91 3.17
N ILE A 4 -13.83 11.18 3.59
CA ILE A 4 -12.65 11.79 4.20
C ILE A 4 -11.61 11.95 3.11
N HIS A 5 -11.35 13.21 2.74
CA HIS A 5 -10.35 13.56 1.72
C HIS A 5 -9.01 13.97 2.33
N GLU A 6 -9.00 14.31 3.60
CA GLU A 6 -7.81 14.75 4.30
C GLU A 6 -7.77 14.17 5.72
N LEU A 7 -6.59 13.73 6.13
CA LEU A 7 -6.30 13.35 7.50
C LEU A 7 -5.45 14.44 8.14
N PRO A 8 -5.61 14.72 9.45
CA PRO A 8 -4.90 15.81 10.09
C PRO A 8 -3.38 15.64 10.00
N ALA A 9 -2.69 16.66 9.49
CA ALA A 9 -1.22 16.73 9.47
C ALA A 9 -0.60 16.58 10.88
N SER A 10 -1.38 16.84 11.94
CA SER A 10 -0.99 16.66 13.33
C SER A 10 -0.67 15.22 13.72
N PHE A 11 -1.06 14.20 12.94
CA PHE A 11 -0.71 12.80 13.22
C PHE A 11 0.79 12.57 13.32
N LYS A 12 1.62 13.27 12.52
CA LYS A 12 3.09 13.19 12.60
C LYS A 12 3.65 13.49 14.00
N ARG A 13 2.92 14.25 14.84
CA ARG A 13 3.36 14.65 16.19
C ARG A 13 3.08 13.59 17.26
N LEU A 14 2.37 12.51 16.93
CA LEU A 14 2.00 11.45 17.86
C LEU A 14 3.17 10.46 18.02
N ASN A 15 4.28 10.92 18.61
CA ASN A 15 5.56 10.21 18.65
C ASN A 15 5.57 8.88 19.44
N ASN A 16 4.48 8.58 20.17
CA ASN A 16 4.30 7.32 20.90
C ASN A 16 3.17 6.46 20.30
N LEU A 17 2.59 6.87 19.17
CA LEU A 17 1.52 6.13 18.52
C LEU A 17 2.10 4.86 17.91
N ARG A 18 1.65 3.71 18.40
CA ARG A 18 2.03 2.39 17.88
C ARG A 18 1.02 1.79 16.93
N GLN A 19 -0.26 2.10 17.13
CA GLN A 19 -1.34 1.54 16.32
C GLN A 19 -2.33 2.64 15.93
N LEU A 20 -2.70 2.68 14.65
CA LEU A 20 -3.70 3.59 14.12
C LEU A 20 -4.73 2.78 13.34
N SER A 21 -6.00 2.87 13.75
CA SER A 21 -7.12 2.28 13.00
C SER A 21 -7.95 3.37 12.35
N LEU A 22 -8.08 3.27 11.04
CA LEU A 22 -8.98 4.05 10.18
C LEU A 22 -10.00 3.13 9.51
N MET A 23 -10.14 1.89 9.98
CA MET A 23 -11.02 0.89 9.41
C MET A 23 -12.43 1.45 9.17
N GLY A 24 -13.00 1.13 8.00
CA GLY A 24 -14.38 1.50 7.71
C GLY A 24 -14.60 2.97 7.31
N ASN A 25 -13.56 3.71 6.95
CA ASN A 25 -13.70 5.08 6.46
C ASN A 25 -13.63 5.13 4.93
N GLN A 26 -14.41 5.98 4.26
CA GLN A 26 -14.34 6.13 2.80
C GLN A 26 -13.12 6.98 2.41
N LEU A 27 -12.01 6.33 2.04
CA LEU A 27 -10.68 6.93 1.80
C LEU A 27 -10.18 6.75 0.35
N ASN A 28 -11.10 6.54 -0.61
CA ASN A 28 -10.77 6.28 -2.02
C ASN A 28 -10.01 7.41 -2.75
N LYS A 29 -10.12 8.65 -2.27
CA LYS A 29 -9.44 9.85 -2.78
C LYS A 29 -8.78 10.63 -1.63
N ILE A 30 -8.01 9.95 -0.81
CA ILE A 30 -7.32 10.57 0.33
C ILE A 30 -6.05 11.31 -0.13
N ASN A 31 -5.83 12.51 0.39
CA ASN A 31 -4.59 13.25 0.19
C ASN A 31 -3.42 12.54 0.88
N PRO A 32 -2.20 12.65 0.35
CA PRO A 32 -1.02 12.12 1.02
C PRO A 32 -0.86 12.68 2.44
N VAL A 33 -0.64 11.80 3.42
CA VAL A 33 -0.58 12.14 4.85
C VAL A 33 0.76 11.71 5.45
N LYS A 34 1.32 12.56 6.31
CA LYS A 34 2.51 12.21 7.08
C LYS A 34 2.12 11.55 8.41
N LEU A 35 2.42 10.25 8.51
CA LEU A 35 2.24 9.46 9.73
C LEU A 35 3.54 9.40 10.57
N PRO A 36 3.45 9.15 11.90
CA PRO A 36 4.60 9.03 12.80
C PRO A 36 5.27 7.66 12.66
N VAL A 37 5.84 7.36 11.50
CA VAL A 37 6.38 6.03 11.14
C VAL A 37 7.60 5.60 11.97
N SER A 38 8.18 6.50 12.77
CA SER A 38 9.22 6.16 13.74
C SER A 38 8.69 5.36 14.94
N SER A 39 7.40 5.51 15.28
CA SER A 39 6.76 4.78 16.39
C SER A 39 5.60 3.90 15.94
N LEU A 40 5.00 4.18 14.78
CA LEU A 40 3.81 3.48 14.29
C LEU A 40 4.20 2.09 13.77
N GLU A 41 3.70 1.07 14.45
CA GLU A 41 3.93 -0.34 14.13
C GLU A 41 2.82 -0.90 13.21
N VAL A 42 1.57 -0.48 13.43
CA VAL A 42 0.39 -1.00 12.70
C VAL A 42 -0.52 0.13 12.22
N LEU A 43 -0.83 0.11 10.93
CA LEU A 43 -1.89 0.91 10.31
C LEU A 43 -3.01 -0.02 9.82
N ASN A 44 -4.19 0.09 10.41
CA ASN A 44 -5.38 -0.62 9.98
C ASN A 44 -6.24 0.31 9.10
N VAL A 45 -6.31 0.01 7.80
CA VAL A 45 -7.11 0.69 6.79
C VAL A 45 -8.01 -0.31 6.07
N ARG A 46 -8.48 -1.32 6.81
CA ARG A 46 -9.39 -2.32 6.28
C ARG A 46 -10.70 -1.66 5.87
N GLN A 47 -11.29 -2.15 4.77
CA GLN A 47 -12.63 -1.74 4.36
C GLN A 47 -12.79 -0.22 4.18
N CYS A 48 -11.81 0.40 3.54
CA CYS A 48 -11.75 1.85 3.36
C CYS A 48 -12.01 2.33 1.92
N ASN A 49 -12.48 1.42 1.05
CA ASN A 49 -12.58 1.63 -0.40
C ASN A 49 -11.29 2.19 -1.02
N LEU A 50 -10.12 1.71 -0.59
CA LEU A 50 -8.84 2.23 -1.07
C LEU A 50 -8.61 1.90 -2.54
N ARG A 51 -8.14 2.91 -3.30
CA ARG A 51 -7.54 2.74 -4.63
C ARG A 51 -6.01 2.71 -4.57
N LEU A 52 -5.40 3.45 -3.65
CA LEU A 52 -3.94 3.57 -3.50
C LEU A 52 -3.55 3.34 -2.03
N ILE A 53 -2.37 2.76 -1.82
CA ILE A 53 -1.72 2.59 -0.51
C ILE A 53 -0.69 3.71 -0.28
N SER A 54 -0.04 4.19 -1.35
CA SER A 54 1.01 5.23 -1.28
C SER A 54 0.67 6.50 -0.49
N PRO A 55 -0.58 7.03 -0.44
CA PRO A 55 -0.88 8.22 0.34
C PRO A 55 -0.56 8.10 1.84
N PHE A 56 -0.58 6.88 2.40
CA PHE A 56 -0.27 6.65 3.81
C PHE A 56 1.22 6.42 4.10
N LEU A 57 2.04 6.30 3.05
CA LEU A 57 3.43 5.86 3.14
C LEU A 57 4.45 6.97 2.89
N VAL A 58 3.98 8.22 2.67
CA VAL A 58 4.83 9.39 2.38
C VAL A 58 5.98 9.52 3.37
N SER A 59 5.69 9.36 4.67
CA SER A 59 6.74 9.47 5.70
C SER A 59 7.83 8.40 5.57
N MET A 60 7.51 7.19 5.13
CA MET A 60 8.50 6.10 4.99
C MET A 60 9.45 6.31 3.81
N LEU A 61 9.06 7.16 2.86
CA LEU A 61 9.89 7.55 1.72
C LEU A 61 10.85 8.71 2.07
N GLU A 62 10.65 9.39 3.20
CA GLU A 62 11.59 10.40 3.71
C GLU A 62 12.90 9.71 4.16
N GLU A 63 14.06 10.29 3.83
CA GLU A 63 15.39 9.69 4.09
C GLU A 63 15.63 9.30 5.56
N ASN A 64 15.11 10.11 6.48
CA ASN A 64 15.21 9.87 7.93
C ASN A 64 14.40 8.65 8.42
N ASN A 65 13.55 8.07 7.58
CA ASN A 65 12.68 6.94 7.93
C ASN A 65 12.93 5.69 7.07
N GLN A 66 14.04 5.61 6.32
CA GLN A 66 14.33 4.48 5.42
C GLN A 66 14.36 3.10 6.13
N ASN A 67 14.63 3.07 7.44
CA ASN A 67 14.66 1.85 8.26
C ASN A 67 13.38 1.63 9.08
N ALA A 68 12.36 2.47 8.91
CA ALA A 68 11.09 2.30 9.62
C ALA A 68 10.39 1.02 9.17
N ASN A 69 9.81 0.30 10.12
CA ASN A 69 8.99 -0.88 9.85
C ASN A 69 7.52 -0.54 10.10
N LEU A 70 6.65 -0.81 9.13
CA LEU A 70 5.22 -0.57 9.27
C LEU A 70 4.45 -1.75 8.69
N ARG A 71 3.52 -2.29 9.48
CA ARG A 71 2.50 -3.23 8.99
C ARG A 71 1.25 -2.46 8.59
N VAL A 72 0.81 -2.63 7.35
CA VAL A 72 -0.43 -2.07 6.84
C VAL A 72 -1.43 -3.20 6.63
N GLU A 73 -2.55 -3.14 7.33
CA GLU A 73 -3.67 -4.04 7.14
C GLU A 73 -4.72 -3.37 6.25
N ALA A 74 -4.76 -3.79 4.98
CA ALA A 74 -5.59 -3.18 3.94
C ALA A 74 -6.55 -4.19 3.28
N THR A 75 -6.94 -5.22 4.03
CA THR A 75 -7.94 -6.19 3.58
C THR A 75 -9.30 -5.51 3.33
N VAL A 76 -10.12 -6.12 2.49
CA VAL A 76 -11.47 -5.66 2.16
C VAL A 76 -11.46 -4.32 1.40
N ASN A 77 -10.36 -4.01 0.71
CA ASN A 77 -10.28 -2.94 -0.29
C ASN A 77 -10.22 -3.57 -1.69
N LEU A 78 -11.35 -3.59 -2.39
CA LEU A 78 -11.51 -4.40 -3.62
C LEU A 78 -10.81 -3.80 -4.84
N ASN A 79 -10.57 -2.49 -4.84
CA ASN A 79 -10.11 -1.71 -5.98
C ASN A 79 -8.67 -1.19 -5.84
N VAL A 80 -7.84 -1.84 -5.02
CA VAL A 80 -6.44 -1.42 -4.81
C VAL A 80 -5.63 -1.59 -6.10
N ASN A 81 -4.93 -0.54 -6.49
CA ASN A 81 -4.08 -0.52 -7.67
C ASN A 81 -2.81 -1.37 -7.46
N ILE A 82 -2.63 -2.39 -8.30
CA ILE A 82 -1.51 -3.33 -8.22
C ILE A 82 -0.16 -2.68 -8.53
N ASN A 83 -0.14 -1.69 -9.43
CA ASN A 83 1.09 -0.98 -9.77
C ASN A 83 1.57 -0.12 -8.60
N ASP A 84 0.64 0.51 -7.89
CA ASP A 84 0.94 1.21 -6.64
C ASP A 84 1.54 0.27 -5.60
N VAL A 85 0.92 -0.89 -5.37
CA VAL A 85 1.43 -1.95 -4.47
C VAL A 85 2.85 -2.38 -4.85
N ARG A 86 3.10 -2.64 -6.14
CA ARG A 86 4.43 -3.05 -6.63
C ARG A 86 5.46 -1.94 -6.39
N ARG A 87 5.10 -0.69 -6.68
CA ARG A 87 5.96 0.49 -6.50
C ARG A 87 6.37 0.67 -5.05
N VAL A 88 5.40 0.66 -4.13
CA VAL A 88 5.68 0.89 -2.70
C VAL A 88 6.46 -0.26 -2.07
N LEU A 89 6.18 -1.52 -2.44
CA LEU A 89 6.94 -2.67 -1.95
C LEU A 89 8.39 -2.66 -2.48
N LYS A 90 8.63 -2.18 -3.71
CA LYS A 90 9.99 -2.04 -4.27
C LYS A 90 10.77 -0.96 -3.50
N ALA A 91 10.14 0.19 -3.26
CA ALA A 91 10.74 1.37 -2.65
C ALA A 91 10.97 1.23 -1.13
N ILE A 92 10.02 0.67 -0.38
CA ILE A 92 10.03 0.69 1.08
C ILE A 92 10.34 -0.70 1.60
N LYS A 93 11.57 -0.96 2.07
CA LYS A 93 12.01 -2.29 2.52
C LYS A 93 11.31 -2.74 3.81
N GLY A 94 11.08 -1.84 4.77
CA GLY A 94 10.40 -2.12 6.04
C GLY A 94 8.87 -2.20 5.98
N LEU A 95 8.26 -2.11 4.80
CA LEU A 95 6.81 -2.25 4.64
C LEU A 95 6.39 -3.72 4.67
N SER A 96 5.40 -4.04 5.50
CA SER A 96 4.61 -5.28 5.45
C SER A 96 3.16 -4.92 5.12
N LEU A 97 2.53 -5.62 4.18
CA LEU A 97 1.21 -5.30 3.65
C LEU A 97 0.33 -6.55 3.65
N GLU A 98 -0.88 -6.45 4.19
CA GLU A 98 -1.91 -7.49 4.15
C GLU A 98 -3.07 -7.02 3.24
N LEU A 99 -3.31 -7.74 2.14
CA LEU A 99 -4.38 -7.47 1.18
C LEU A 99 -5.29 -8.68 1.03
N ASN A 100 -6.51 -8.43 0.54
CA ASN A 100 -7.38 -9.53 0.13
C ASN A 100 -6.77 -10.25 -1.07
N ARG A 101 -6.91 -11.57 -1.07
CA ARG A 101 -6.63 -12.40 -2.24
C ARG A 101 -7.73 -12.21 -3.29
N LEU A 102 -7.68 -11.07 -3.99
CA LEU A 102 -8.71 -10.66 -4.95
C LEU A 102 -8.40 -11.09 -6.38
N ASN A 103 -7.12 -11.16 -6.74
CA ASN A 103 -6.69 -11.50 -8.09
C ASN A 103 -5.35 -12.24 -8.10
N ASP A 104 -5.07 -12.89 -9.23
CA ASP A 104 -3.83 -13.66 -9.43
C ASP A 104 -2.57 -12.80 -9.38
N SER A 105 -2.69 -11.49 -9.67
CA SER A 105 -1.55 -10.58 -9.64
C SER A 105 -1.05 -10.36 -8.20
N ILE A 106 -1.96 -10.13 -7.24
CA ILE A 106 -1.62 -10.06 -5.81
C ILE A 106 -1.01 -11.38 -5.33
N LEU A 107 -1.60 -12.51 -5.74
CA LEU A 107 -1.10 -13.83 -5.36
C LEU A 107 0.31 -14.10 -5.90
N LYS A 108 0.58 -13.72 -7.16
CA LYS A 108 1.92 -13.82 -7.74
C LYS A 108 2.91 -12.97 -6.97
N ILE A 109 2.57 -11.73 -6.61
CA ILE A 109 3.48 -10.86 -5.84
C ILE A 109 3.72 -11.46 -4.43
N SER A 110 2.68 -11.94 -3.73
CA SER A 110 2.83 -12.52 -2.39
C SER A 110 3.71 -13.76 -2.39
N ASN A 111 3.65 -14.59 -3.45
CA ASN A 111 4.48 -15.78 -3.55
C ASN A 111 5.99 -15.46 -3.70
N HIS A 112 6.33 -14.26 -4.17
CA HIS A 112 7.72 -13.81 -4.34
C HIS A 112 8.15 -12.81 -3.25
N SER A 113 7.24 -12.42 -2.35
CA SER A 113 7.54 -11.44 -1.30
C SER A 113 6.82 -11.77 0.00
N TYR A 114 7.58 -12.20 1.01
CA TYR A 114 7.07 -12.43 2.37
C TYR A 114 6.50 -11.16 3.04
N ARG A 115 6.76 -9.99 2.46
CA ARG A 115 6.25 -8.69 2.89
C ARG A 115 4.83 -8.40 2.41
N LEU A 116 4.30 -9.19 1.47
CA LEU A 116 2.91 -9.09 1.04
C LEU A 116 2.16 -10.36 1.44
N GLY A 117 1.27 -10.24 2.42
CA GLY A 117 0.30 -11.27 2.75
C GLY A 117 -0.96 -11.13 1.90
N ALA A 118 -1.27 -12.16 1.10
CA ALA A 118 -2.55 -12.27 0.40
C ALA A 118 -3.46 -13.22 1.21
N VAL A 119 -4.49 -12.68 1.86
CA VAL A 119 -5.35 -13.44 2.77
C VAL A 119 -6.81 -13.44 2.34
N TYR A 120 -7.55 -14.46 2.77
CA TYR A 120 -9.00 -14.48 2.67
C TYR A 120 -9.58 -13.83 3.92
N ARG A 121 -10.26 -12.69 3.76
CA ARG A 121 -10.95 -11.95 4.83
C ARG A 121 -12.28 -11.48 4.29
N ASP A 122 -13.35 -11.88 4.97
CA ASP A 122 -14.71 -11.47 4.64
C ASP A 122 -14.96 -10.02 5.07
N PHE A 123 -15.98 -9.43 4.45
CA PHE A 123 -16.54 -8.14 4.85
C PHE A 123 -17.07 -8.24 6.28
N ASP A 124 -16.89 -7.19 7.08
CA ASP A 124 -17.58 -7.12 8.37
C ASP A 124 -19.10 -6.99 8.11
N PRO A 125 -19.93 -7.97 8.51
CA PRO A 125 -21.36 -7.98 8.20
C PRO A 125 -22.14 -6.90 8.94
N TYR A 126 -21.57 -6.32 10.00
CA TYR A 126 -22.19 -5.23 10.76
C TYR A 126 -21.83 -3.84 10.22
N PHE A 127 -21.01 -3.78 9.16
CA PHE A 127 -20.67 -2.53 8.54
C PHE A 127 -21.74 -2.11 7.53
N GLU A 128 -22.34 -0.93 7.76
CA GLU A 128 -23.31 -0.37 6.84
C GLU A 128 -22.68 -0.13 5.47
N LYS A 129 -23.09 -0.94 4.49
CA LYS A 129 -22.66 -0.77 3.09
C LYS A 129 -23.18 0.58 2.61
N SER A 130 -22.27 1.53 2.37
CA SER A 130 -22.62 2.84 1.81
C SER A 130 -23.33 2.64 0.46
N LYS A 131 -24.54 3.19 0.34
CA LYS A 131 -25.45 3.02 -0.82
C LYS A 131 -24.89 3.52 -2.16
N SER A 132 -23.71 4.13 -2.20
CA SER A 132 -23.12 4.69 -3.42
C SER A 132 -22.36 3.70 -4.31
N SER A 133 -22.20 2.42 -3.92
CA SER A 133 -21.40 1.48 -4.72
C SER A 133 -22.04 1.11 -6.07
N GLU A 134 -23.30 1.52 -6.32
CA GLU A 134 -23.99 1.26 -7.58
C GLU A 134 -23.54 2.21 -8.71
N ASN A 135 -22.87 3.33 -8.38
CA ASN A 135 -22.40 4.33 -9.35
C ASN A 135 -20.89 4.59 -9.23
N GLU A 136 -20.06 3.56 -8.99
CA GLU A 136 -18.61 3.73 -9.14
C GLU A 136 -18.30 3.94 -10.62
N GLU A 137 -18.23 5.21 -11.04
CA GLU A 137 -17.63 5.59 -12.30
C GLU A 137 -16.24 4.95 -12.39
N VAL A 138 -16.09 4.14 -13.43
CA VAL A 138 -14.79 3.72 -13.97
C VAL A 138 -14.12 4.97 -14.53
N VAL A 139 -13.70 5.87 -13.66
CA VAL A 139 -12.77 6.95 -14.02
C VAL A 139 -11.42 6.25 -14.17
N SER A 140 -11.11 5.91 -15.41
CA SER A 140 -9.74 5.64 -15.84
C SER A 140 -8.91 6.91 -15.61
N ASP A 141 -7.62 6.72 -15.39
CA ASP A 141 -6.63 7.80 -15.36
C ASP A 141 -6.54 8.48 -13.99
N TYR A 142 -6.36 7.67 -12.95
CA TYR A 142 -5.43 8.09 -11.90
C TYR A 142 -4.04 8.05 -12.51
N ASP A 143 -3.61 9.20 -13.02
CA ASP A 143 -2.27 9.39 -13.55
C ASP A 143 -1.28 9.26 -12.38
N SER A 144 -0.74 8.05 -12.22
CA SER A 144 0.18 7.71 -11.11
C SER A 144 1.49 8.50 -11.20
N ASP A 145 1.71 9.22 -12.30
CA ASP A 145 2.94 9.94 -12.60
C ASP A 145 3.03 11.29 -11.88
N ASP A 146 1.90 11.87 -11.45
CA ASP A 146 1.88 13.13 -10.70
C ASP A 146 2.20 12.98 -9.19
N LEU A 147 2.24 11.75 -8.68
CA LEU A 147 2.64 11.46 -7.31
C LEU A 147 3.99 10.75 -7.30
N TYR A 148 5.03 11.54 -7.63
CA TYR A 148 6.45 11.43 -7.23
C TYR A 148 7.39 11.73 -8.41
N SER A 149 7.89 12.97 -8.46
CA SER A 149 9.04 13.38 -9.28
C SER A 149 10.37 13.17 -8.52
N GLY A 150 10.50 12.03 -7.82
CA GLY A 150 11.76 11.64 -7.20
C GLY A 150 12.60 10.84 -8.18
N SER A 151 13.63 11.52 -8.67
CA SER A 151 14.80 11.06 -9.43
C SER A 151 14.89 9.57 -9.80
N VAL A 152 15.03 9.37 -11.12
CA VAL A 152 15.55 8.18 -11.79
C VAL A 152 16.72 7.59 -11.00
N PHE A 153 16.58 6.34 -10.55
CA PHE A 153 17.71 5.57 -10.06
C PHE A 153 17.84 4.25 -10.80
N TYR A 154 19.11 3.95 -10.99
CA TYR A 154 19.73 3.04 -11.93
C TYR A 154 19.06 1.66 -12.03
N SER A 155 19.03 1.19 -13.28
CA SER A 155 18.80 -0.20 -13.63
C SER A 155 19.84 -1.07 -12.93
N ASP A 156 19.46 -1.69 -11.82
CA ASP A 156 20.10 -2.95 -11.43
C ASP A 156 19.57 -4.00 -12.39
N GLU A 157 20.32 -4.18 -13.48
CA GLU A 157 20.25 -5.39 -14.29
C GLU A 157 20.52 -6.57 -13.35
N GLU A 158 19.54 -7.45 -13.17
CA GLU A 158 19.77 -8.76 -12.59
C GLU A 158 20.69 -9.55 -13.54
N ASP A 159 21.98 -9.57 -13.20
CA ASP A 159 23.00 -10.46 -13.76
C ASP A 159 22.53 -11.92 -13.65
N ASN A 160 21.85 -12.38 -14.70
CA ASN A 160 21.53 -13.79 -14.90
C ASN A 160 22.79 -14.52 -15.40
N ALA A 161 23.76 -14.71 -14.51
CA ALA A 161 24.93 -15.53 -14.76
C ALA A 161 24.60 -17.03 -14.68
N TYR A 162 23.79 -17.54 -15.62
CA TYR A 162 23.74 -18.97 -15.91
C TYR A 162 25.01 -19.38 -16.67
N ASN A 163 26.09 -19.63 -15.92
CA ASN A 163 27.31 -20.24 -16.43
C ASN A 163 27.08 -21.74 -16.72
N ASN A 164 26.47 -22.07 -17.86
CA ASN A 164 26.55 -23.41 -18.44
C ASN A 164 27.69 -23.45 -19.47
N LYS A 165 28.92 -23.62 -18.98
CA LYS A 165 30.08 -23.90 -19.84
C LYS A 165 30.13 -25.41 -20.12
N ARG A 166 29.74 -25.77 -21.35
CA ARG A 166 30.05 -27.06 -21.99
C ARG A 166 31.55 -27.35 -21.86
N ARG A 167 31.91 -28.54 -21.39
CA ARG A 167 33.14 -29.22 -21.78
C ARG A 167 32.75 -30.51 -22.49
N LYS A 168 32.94 -30.51 -23.81
CA LYS A 168 33.16 -31.72 -24.60
C LYS A 168 34.66 -31.96 -24.58
N GLU A 169 35.06 -33.14 -24.12
CA GLU A 169 36.23 -33.88 -24.60
C GLU A 169 35.73 -35.27 -24.99
#